data_AF-A0A927AAT9-F1
#
_entry.id   AF-A0A927AAT9-F1
#
_cell.length_a   1.000
_cell.length_b   1.000
_cell.length_c   1.000
_cell.angle_alpha   90.00
_cell.angle_beta   90.00
_cell.angle_gamma   90.00
#
_symmetry.space_group_name_H-M   'P 1'
#
loop_
_entity.id
_entity.type
_entity.pdbx_description
1 polymer ?
#
loop_
_entity_poly.entity_id
_entity_poly.type
_entity_poly.pdbx_seq_one_letter_code
_entity_poly.pdbx_strand_id
1 'polypeptide(L)'
;MSYLFLYLIAVYLLLFAVPYLVIFQQLSGLPFQHSSYLLKHEDEVPDYIKQVFKTSVQELEMLGFEFSSYYQVDDILGARRWGVLMQQVPCRSFAVLAVNALPDPANPVITTFYTFFEQGNKPNFLLMTMNALAHGIVGQMPNTLVLDKYVLTTEEQWNVHKTKLQELGNSQFAQIDTYTTFVTKLQAHENAYIDSLIQAKTLARLPRRGNSMTPDGASFLYLGLLPAVQTAFKMGRGNPKRMSVLKQRLAQVKPNMSEAGSIPVEAEVDAYQYLQKFEQGRSRRGAKLWILVLSLVVFFLSFTHLFPWQDLLILIGVLFLHELGHFVAMRSFGYENTSIFFLPFFGAATSGRKDHATLSEKVMVLLAGPLPGLLLGCVLAIALSQEVSQSASLASAINFLIILNYLNLLPIFPLDGGRVVNLLLFARYPWADLIFKGFTVLLIVTLAMMAFGDPFLLFLAIVVGLSIPNSYRSARILKQLRQIKPNDPVEQFVQPVSPSPALLSRLFTAVKQAGYGAMPFNQKYNLVKSLVQLQQEPNVKWTTRMGLLVFYGVSLVGGLVLAVVSLTISMRPL
;
A
#
# COMPACT_ATOMS: atom_id res chain seq x y z
N MET A 1 -16.66 32.97 10.78
CA MET A 1 -15.62 31.92 10.79
C MET A 1 -15.78 31.12 9.50
N SER A 2 -14.93 31.36 8.51
CA SER A 2 -15.13 30.92 7.13
C SER A 2 -15.12 29.39 7.01
N TYR A 3 -16.02 28.84 6.19
CA TYR A 3 -16.09 27.41 5.84
C TYR A 3 -14.75 26.81 5.40
N LEU A 4 -13.87 27.65 4.85
CA LEU A 4 -12.47 27.33 4.55
C LEU A 4 -11.70 26.81 5.77
N PHE A 5 -11.93 27.36 6.96
CA PHE A 5 -11.27 26.91 8.20
C PHE A 5 -11.74 25.52 8.64
N LEU A 6 -13.06 25.26 8.57
CA LEU A 6 -13.61 23.93 8.83
C LEU A 6 -13.13 22.91 7.79
N TYR A 7 -13.03 23.32 6.52
CA TYR A 7 -12.47 22.51 5.44
C TYR A 7 -11.01 22.13 5.71
N LEU A 8 -10.17 23.09 6.10
CA LEU A 8 -8.77 22.85 6.46
C LEU A 8 -8.64 21.93 7.68
N ILE A 9 -9.50 22.08 8.70
CA ILE A 9 -9.53 21.17 9.85
C ILE A 9 -9.91 19.76 9.42
N ALA A 10 -10.95 19.60 8.60
CA ALA A 10 -11.40 18.29 8.16
C ALA A 10 -10.37 17.59 7.26
N VAL A 11 -9.73 18.32 6.34
CA VAL A 11 -8.60 17.82 5.55
C VAL A 11 -7.43 17.44 6.46
N TYR A 12 -7.10 18.26 7.46
CA TYR A 12 -6.05 17.96 8.42
C TYR A 12 -6.36 16.68 9.23
N LEU A 13 -7.59 16.54 9.74
CA LEU A 13 -8.04 15.35 10.46
C LEU A 13 -7.99 14.10 9.57
N LEU A 14 -8.34 14.23 8.28
CA LEU A 14 -8.26 13.16 7.31
C LEU A 14 -6.81 12.75 7.04
N LEU A 15 -5.94 13.72 6.76
CA LEU A 15 -4.50 13.49 6.58
C LEU A 15 -3.85 12.87 7.82
N PHE A 16 -4.33 13.23 9.01
CA PHE A 16 -3.89 12.63 10.26
C PHE A 16 -4.42 11.20 10.43
N ALA A 17 -5.69 10.93 10.15
CA ALA A 17 -6.34 9.64 10.39
C ALA A 17 -5.97 8.56 9.36
N VAL A 18 -5.80 8.93 8.09
CA VAL A 18 -5.52 7.99 6.99
C VAL A 18 -4.31 7.10 7.25
N PRO A 19 -3.13 7.61 7.69
CA PRO A 19 -1.98 6.76 8.02
C PRO A 19 -2.30 5.67 9.05
N TYR A 20 -3.05 5.99 10.10
CA TYR A 20 -3.44 5.02 11.13
C TYR A 20 -4.42 3.99 10.58
N LEU A 21 -5.38 4.42 9.74
CA LEU A 21 -6.35 3.53 9.11
C LEU A 21 -5.67 2.55 8.16
N VAL A 22 -4.67 3.01 7.39
CA VAL A 22 -3.86 2.15 6.51
C VAL A 22 -3.07 1.12 7.33
N ILE A 23 -2.40 1.55 8.40
CA ILE A 23 -1.66 0.63 9.30
C ILE A 23 -2.63 -0.38 9.93
N PHE A 24 -3.78 0.07 10.43
CA PHE A 24 -4.81 -0.79 11.00
C PHE A 24 -5.29 -1.83 9.99
N GLN A 25 -5.61 -1.40 8.77
CA GLN A 25 -6.06 -2.29 7.71
C GLN A 25 -5.01 -3.36 7.40
N GLN A 26 -3.74 -2.97 7.28
CA GLN A 26 -2.62 -3.90 7.09
C GLN A 26 -2.54 -4.89 8.25
N LEU A 27 -2.42 -4.41 9.49
CA LEU A 27 -2.33 -5.25 10.69
C LEU A 27 -3.50 -6.23 10.84
N SER A 28 -4.72 -5.83 10.47
CA SER A 28 -5.91 -6.68 10.57
C SER A 28 -5.89 -7.89 9.61
N GLY A 29 -5.12 -7.80 8.53
CA GLY A 29 -4.96 -8.84 7.51
C GLY A 29 -3.67 -9.65 7.63
N LEU A 30 -2.77 -9.28 8.55
CA LEU A 30 -1.48 -9.95 8.72
C LEU A 30 -1.66 -11.29 9.47
N PRO A 31 -1.24 -12.41 8.86
CA PRO A 31 -1.15 -13.67 9.59
C PRO A 31 0.04 -13.62 10.54
N PHE A 32 -0.17 -14.14 11.74
CA PHE A 32 0.85 -14.43 12.73
C PHE A 32 1.06 -15.94 12.78
N GLN A 33 2.30 -16.34 12.99
CA GLN A 33 2.70 -17.73 13.17
C GLN A 33 3.84 -17.83 14.17
N HIS A 34 4.11 -19.05 14.62
CA HIS A 34 5.33 -19.38 15.35
C HIS A 34 6.54 -19.23 14.43
N SER A 35 7.64 -18.69 14.96
CA SER A 35 8.87 -18.52 14.18
C SER A 35 9.63 -19.84 14.08
N SER A 36 10.38 -19.99 12.99
CA SER A 36 11.30 -21.11 12.82
C SER A 36 12.61 -20.64 12.22
N TYR A 37 13.72 -21.06 12.84
CA TYR A 37 15.07 -20.71 12.44
C TYR A 37 15.75 -21.92 11.82
N LEU A 38 16.40 -21.69 10.69
CA LEU A 38 17.21 -22.66 9.98
C LEU A 38 18.62 -22.09 9.85
N LEU A 39 19.59 -22.73 10.51
CA LEU A 39 21.00 -22.38 10.34
C LEU A 39 21.45 -22.78 8.93
N LYS A 40 22.29 -21.95 8.33
CA LYS A 40 22.70 -22.08 6.94
C LYS A 40 24.21 -21.92 6.82
N HIS A 41 24.81 -22.77 5.99
CA HIS A 41 26.22 -22.63 5.63
C HIS A 41 26.40 -21.51 4.61
N GLU A 42 27.62 -20.98 4.52
CA GLU A 42 27.93 -19.82 3.69
C GLU A 42 27.72 -20.06 2.18
N ASP A 43 27.92 -21.30 1.72
CA ASP A 43 27.68 -21.75 0.34
C ASP A 43 26.20 -21.74 -0.06
N GLU A 44 25.28 -21.84 0.91
CA GLU A 44 23.83 -21.76 0.69
C GLU A 44 23.30 -20.32 0.59
N VAL A 45 24.11 -19.33 0.98
CA VAL A 45 23.68 -17.93 1.07
C VAL A 45 23.97 -17.22 -0.25
N PRO A 46 22.97 -16.55 -0.87
CA PRO A 46 23.19 -15.79 -2.09
C PRO A 46 24.24 -14.68 -1.92
N ASP A 47 25.08 -14.46 -2.93
CA ASP A 47 26.18 -13.49 -2.85
C ASP A 47 25.71 -12.05 -2.59
N TYR A 48 24.56 -11.66 -3.16
CA TYR A 48 23.99 -10.33 -2.90
C TYR A 48 23.59 -10.14 -1.42
N ILE A 49 23.18 -11.21 -0.72
CA ILE A 49 22.86 -11.17 0.71
C ILE A 49 24.14 -10.97 1.51
N LYS A 50 25.22 -11.68 1.17
CA LYS A 50 26.54 -11.49 1.80
C LYS A 50 27.02 -10.06 1.62
N GLN A 51 26.84 -9.49 0.42
CA GLN A 51 27.17 -8.09 0.13
C GLN A 51 26.37 -7.11 1.00
N VAL A 52 25.08 -7.36 1.23
CA VAL A 52 24.22 -6.53 2.10
C VAL A 52 24.71 -6.54 3.55
N PHE A 53 25.17 -7.69 4.05
CA PHE A 53 25.65 -7.81 5.43
C PHE A 53 27.08 -7.31 5.65
N LYS A 54 27.91 -7.28 4.61
CA LYS A 54 29.36 -7.03 4.68
C LYS A 54 29.73 -5.86 5.60
N THR A 55 29.16 -4.68 5.38
CA THR A 55 29.49 -3.48 6.17
C THR A 55 29.09 -3.63 7.64
N SER A 56 27.88 -4.15 7.91
CA SER A 56 27.38 -4.30 9.29
C SER A 56 28.12 -5.40 10.07
N VAL A 57 28.58 -6.45 9.39
CA VAL A 57 29.43 -7.48 10.00
C VAL A 57 30.79 -6.89 10.38
N GLN A 58 31.43 -6.16 9.47
CA GLN A 58 32.71 -5.47 9.75
C GLN A 58 32.59 -4.47 10.91
N GLU A 59 31.49 -3.72 10.98
CA GLU A 59 31.21 -2.82 12.12
C GLU A 59 31.17 -3.57 13.46
N LEU A 60 30.53 -4.74 13.50
CA LEU A 60 30.41 -5.54 14.72
C LEU A 60 31.71 -6.27 15.07
N GLU A 61 32.49 -6.71 14.08
CA GLU A 61 33.84 -7.26 14.30
C GLU A 61 34.75 -6.23 15.01
N MET A 62 34.69 -4.95 14.60
CA MET A 62 35.40 -3.86 15.29
C MET A 62 34.93 -3.65 16.74
N LEU A 63 33.71 -4.04 17.08
CA LEU A 63 33.15 -3.97 18.43
C LEU A 63 33.43 -5.24 19.27
N GLY A 64 34.16 -6.21 18.70
CA GLY A 64 34.54 -7.46 19.37
C GLY A 64 33.50 -8.57 19.27
N PHE A 65 32.62 -8.53 18.27
CA PHE A 65 31.77 -9.67 17.92
C PHE A 65 32.46 -10.60 16.94
N GLU A 66 32.28 -11.90 17.12
CA GLU A 66 32.75 -12.95 16.23
C GLU A 66 31.59 -13.49 15.40
N PHE A 67 31.82 -13.67 14.10
CA PHE A 67 30.85 -14.31 13.21
C PHE A 67 30.57 -15.75 13.67
N SER A 68 29.29 -16.13 13.76
CA SER A 68 28.89 -17.48 14.18
C SER A 68 28.28 -18.29 13.03
N SER A 69 27.22 -17.80 12.42
CA SER A 69 26.52 -18.51 11.34
C SER A 69 25.58 -17.58 10.57
N TYR A 70 25.30 -17.93 9.32
CA TYR A 70 24.10 -17.44 8.64
C TYR A 70 22.86 -18.20 9.11
N TYR A 71 21.70 -17.58 9.00
CA TYR A 71 20.43 -18.23 9.24
C TYR A 71 19.35 -17.72 8.29
N GLN A 72 18.34 -18.55 8.09
CA GLN A 72 17.09 -18.19 7.45
C GLN A 72 15.96 -18.37 8.47
N VAL A 73 15.14 -17.34 8.66
CA VAL A 73 14.01 -17.36 9.59
C VAL A 73 12.71 -17.22 8.83
N ASP A 74 11.74 -18.09 9.14
CA ASP A 74 10.34 -17.82 8.86
C ASP A 74 9.78 -17.07 10.06
N ASP A 75 9.67 -15.75 9.95
CA ASP A 75 9.39 -14.86 11.08
C ASP A 75 7.94 -14.98 11.57
N ILE A 76 7.64 -14.28 12.67
CA ILE A 76 6.31 -14.28 13.29
C ILE A 76 5.20 -13.76 12.37
N LEU A 77 5.53 -13.09 11.25
CA LEU A 77 4.58 -12.59 10.25
C LEU A 77 4.51 -13.47 8.99
N GLY A 78 5.18 -14.62 8.99
CA GLY A 78 5.23 -15.52 7.83
C GLY A 78 6.22 -15.08 6.74
N ALA A 79 7.12 -14.15 7.06
CA ALA A 79 8.15 -13.70 6.14
C ALA A 79 9.41 -14.54 6.28
N ARG A 80 9.85 -15.13 5.18
CA ARG A 80 11.18 -15.75 5.11
C ARG A 80 12.25 -14.68 4.92
N ARG A 81 13.22 -14.61 5.83
CA ARG A 81 14.32 -13.62 5.78
C ARG A 81 15.67 -14.24 6.08
N TRP A 82 16.69 -13.64 5.48
CA TRP A 82 18.09 -13.95 5.77
C TRP A 82 18.60 -13.12 6.94
N GLY A 83 19.51 -13.71 7.71
CA GLY A 83 20.20 -13.04 8.79
C GLY A 83 21.58 -13.61 9.07
N VAL A 84 22.34 -12.86 9.87
CA VAL A 84 23.65 -13.23 10.39
C VAL A 84 23.58 -13.23 11.90
N LEU A 85 24.14 -14.27 12.50
CA LEU A 85 24.33 -14.37 13.94
C LEU A 85 25.80 -14.14 14.27
N MET A 86 26.04 -13.23 15.21
CA MET A 86 27.36 -12.96 15.76
C MET A 86 27.31 -13.01 17.28
N GLN A 87 28.41 -13.41 17.90
CA GLN A 87 28.52 -13.59 19.34
C GLN A 87 29.61 -12.71 19.93
N GLN A 88 29.40 -12.20 21.14
CA GLN A 88 30.43 -11.51 21.91
C GLN A 88 30.67 -12.26 23.20
N VAL A 89 31.74 -13.06 23.20
CA VAL A 89 32.10 -13.98 24.29
C VAL A 89 32.24 -13.27 25.64
N PRO A 90 32.92 -12.11 25.78
CA PRO A 90 33.11 -11.46 27.07
C PRO A 90 31.81 -11.04 27.77
N CYS A 91 30.79 -10.66 26.99
CA CYS A 91 29.49 -10.20 27.52
C CYS A 91 28.40 -11.27 27.47
N ARG A 92 28.70 -12.45 26.90
CA ARG A 92 27.72 -13.52 26.59
C ARG A 92 26.49 -12.98 25.84
N SER A 93 26.73 -12.01 24.96
CA SER A 93 25.71 -11.33 24.18
C SER A 93 25.76 -11.79 22.74
N PHE A 94 24.63 -11.74 22.07
CA PHE A 94 24.49 -12.09 20.66
C PHE A 94 23.98 -10.88 19.89
N ALA A 95 24.56 -10.62 18.72
CA ALA A 95 24.03 -9.69 17.75
C ALA A 95 23.34 -10.49 16.64
N VAL A 96 22.07 -10.19 16.42
CA VAL A 96 21.28 -10.78 15.35
C VAL A 96 21.05 -9.69 14.31
N LEU A 97 21.59 -9.90 13.12
CA LEU A 97 21.45 -9.02 11.97
C LEU A 97 20.39 -9.61 11.04
N ALA A 98 19.41 -8.82 10.65
CA ALA A 98 18.38 -9.23 9.69
C ALA A 98 18.31 -8.24 8.52
N VAL A 99 18.15 -8.73 7.29
CA VAL A 99 17.90 -7.85 6.14
C VAL A 99 16.61 -7.07 6.38
N ASN A 100 16.65 -5.75 6.21
CA ASN A 100 15.46 -4.93 6.33
C ASN A 100 14.46 -5.30 5.22
N ALA A 101 13.23 -5.63 5.60
CA ALA A 101 12.20 -6.11 4.67
C ALA A 101 11.91 -5.12 3.52
N LEU A 102 12.07 -3.82 3.81
CA LEU A 102 12.05 -2.76 2.82
C LEU A 102 13.47 -2.21 2.68
N PRO A 103 14.13 -2.39 1.54
CA PRO A 103 15.48 -1.94 1.34
C PRO A 103 15.60 -0.42 1.54
N ASP A 104 16.45 -0.03 2.47
CA ASP A 104 16.72 1.37 2.80
C ASP A 104 18.24 1.59 2.81
N PRO A 105 18.80 2.49 1.96
CA PRO A 105 20.23 2.74 1.95
C PRO A 105 20.76 3.24 3.30
N ALA A 106 19.92 3.89 4.11
CA ALA A 106 20.31 4.39 5.43
C ALA A 106 20.32 3.30 6.51
N ASN A 107 19.67 2.17 6.26
CA ASN A 107 19.55 1.07 7.22
C ASN A 107 19.21 -0.25 6.50
N PRO A 108 20.16 -0.81 5.72
CA PRO A 108 19.92 -2.02 4.93
C PRO A 108 19.77 -3.25 5.82
N VAL A 109 20.40 -3.24 6.99
CA VAL A 109 20.41 -4.32 7.97
C VAL A 109 19.87 -3.79 9.30
N ILE A 110 19.02 -4.59 9.95
CA ILE A 110 18.53 -4.34 11.29
C ILE A 110 19.39 -5.16 12.26
N THR A 111 20.07 -4.47 13.17
CA THR A 111 20.85 -5.10 14.24
C THR A 111 20.08 -5.07 15.55
N THR A 112 19.95 -6.23 16.19
CA THR A 112 19.36 -6.36 17.52
C THR A 112 20.29 -7.13 18.43
N PHE A 113 20.52 -6.62 19.65
CA PHE A 113 21.36 -7.26 20.65
C PHE A 113 20.52 -8.02 21.67
N TYR A 114 20.97 -9.23 22.02
CA TYR A 114 20.29 -10.15 22.91
C TYR A 114 21.24 -10.67 23.97
N THR A 115 20.78 -10.70 25.22
CA THR A 115 21.46 -11.40 26.31
C THR A 115 20.43 -12.08 27.20
N PHE A 116 20.61 -13.38 27.45
CA PHE A 116 19.73 -14.19 28.29
C PHE A 116 20.27 -14.33 29.72
N PHE A 117 19.36 -14.32 30.68
CA PHE A 117 19.61 -14.45 32.11
C PHE A 117 18.70 -15.51 32.72
N GLU A 118 19.17 -16.11 33.81
CA GLU A 118 18.37 -16.89 34.74
C GLU A 118 18.15 -16.02 35.98
N GLN A 119 16.93 -15.51 36.16
CA GLN A 119 16.61 -14.57 37.24
C GLN A 119 15.58 -15.16 38.21
N GLY A 120 16.05 -15.87 39.25
CA GLY A 120 15.19 -16.44 40.29
C GLY A 120 14.03 -17.27 39.73
N ASN A 121 12.79 -16.90 40.04
CA ASN A 121 11.56 -17.56 39.53
C ASN A 121 11.20 -17.24 38.07
N LYS A 122 12.00 -16.44 37.35
CA LYS A 122 11.79 -16.11 35.93
C LYS A 122 12.87 -16.77 35.07
N PRO A 123 12.67 -18.03 34.64
CA PRO A 123 13.59 -18.67 33.70
C PRO A 123 13.56 -17.95 32.35
N ASN A 124 14.71 -17.91 31.67
CA ASN A 124 14.87 -17.31 30.34
C ASN A 124 14.50 -15.81 30.26
N PHE A 125 14.95 -15.00 31.21
CA PHE A 125 14.79 -13.54 31.10
C PHE A 125 15.68 -12.97 29.98
N LEU A 126 15.12 -12.16 29.10
CA LEU A 126 15.79 -11.63 27.92
C LEU A 126 16.00 -10.12 27.99
N LEU A 127 17.23 -9.65 27.90
CA LEU A 127 17.53 -8.27 27.55
C LEU A 127 17.62 -8.15 26.03
N MET A 128 16.75 -7.34 25.44
CA MET A 128 16.70 -7.08 24.00
C MET A 128 16.95 -5.60 23.75
N THR A 129 17.88 -5.25 22.87
CA THR A 129 18.14 -3.84 22.50
C THR A 129 17.96 -3.63 21.01
N MET A 130 16.94 -2.85 20.68
CA MET A 130 16.55 -2.43 19.35
C MET A 130 16.84 -0.94 19.14
N ASN A 131 16.76 -0.50 17.89
CA ASN A 131 16.90 0.91 17.55
C ASN A 131 15.75 1.38 16.65
N ALA A 132 14.92 2.25 17.22
CA ALA A 132 13.73 2.84 16.60
C ALA A 132 12.74 1.80 16.04
N LEU A 133 12.52 0.69 16.74
CA LEU A 133 11.66 -0.43 16.26
C LEU A 133 10.66 -0.95 17.30
N ALA A 134 10.77 -0.61 18.59
CA ALA A 134 9.87 -1.20 19.61
C ALA A 134 8.40 -0.75 19.49
N HIS A 135 8.13 0.31 18.74
CA HIS A 135 6.76 0.68 18.37
C HIS A 135 6.06 -0.40 17.52
N GLY A 136 6.82 -1.30 16.90
CA GLY A 136 6.30 -2.43 16.13
C GLY A 136 5.92 -3.66 16.97
N ILE A 137 6.35 -3.74 18.23
CA ILE A 137 6.02 -4.87 19.12
C ILE A 137 4.53 -4.81 19.49
N VAL A 138 3.84 -5.94 19.33
CA VAL A 138 2.43 -6.13 19.66
C VAL A 138 2.32 -6.51 21.14
N GLY A 139 1.49 -5.79 21.91
CA GLY A 139 1.33 -6.12 23.33
C GLY A 139 2.64 -6.03 24.12
N GLN A 140 2.86 -6.99 25.02
CA GLN A 140 4.05 -7.07 25.87
C GLN A 140 4.76 -8.42 25.66
N MET A 141 6.08 -8.38 25.54
CA MET A 141 6.89 -9.59 25.49
C MET A 141 7.12 -10.14 26.91
N PRO A 142 6.73 -11.39 27.20
CA PRO A 142 6.92 -11.99 28.51
C PRO A 142 8.42 -12.11 28.82
N ASN A 143 8.79 -11.94 30.09
CA ASN A 143 10.17 -12.06 30.58
C ASN A 143 11.21 -11.32 29.74
N THR A 144 10.86 -10.17 29.15
CA THR A 144 11.74 -9.41 28.27
C THR A 144 11.86 -7.96 28.73
N LEU A 145 13.09 -7.48 28.85
CA LEU A 145 13.40 -6.06 28.95
C LEU A 145 13.80 -5.55 27.57
N VAL A 146 12.89 -4.79 26.94
CA VAL A 146 13.14 -4.17 25.64
C VAL A 146 13.70 -2.76 25.83
N LEU A 147 14.89 -2.52 25.32
CA LEU A 147 15.48 -1.19 25.16
C LEU A 147 15.30 -0.76 23.71
N ASP A 148 14.66 0.39 23.49
CA ASP A 148 14.54 1.01 22.18
C ASP A 148 15.14 2.40 22.24
N LYS A 149 16.26 2.60 21.56
CA LYS A 149 16.88 3.92 21.43
C LYS A 149 16.72 4.44 20.00
N TYR A 150 17.08 5.70 19.80
CA TYR A 150 16.96 6.41 18.53
C TYR A 150 18.35 6.95 18.17
N VAL A 151 19.30 6.03 18.07
CA VAL A 151 20.75 6.30 17.97
C VAL A 151 21.23 6.18 16.53
N LEU A 152 22.32 6.87 16.20
CA LEU A 152 22.80 6.97 14.83
C LEU A 152 23.67 5.77 14.45
N THR A 153 24.52 5.28 15.36
CA THR A 153 25.49 4.22 15.05
C THR A 153 25.15 2.91 15.76
N THR A 154 25.63 1.79 15.20
CA THR A 154 25.55 0.46 15.81
C THR A 154 26.33 0.43 17.14
N GLU A 155 27.45 1.16 17.21
CA GLU A 155 28.27 1.31 18.42
C GLU A 155 27.50 1.97 19.58
N GLU A 156 26.81 3.09 19.33
CA GLU A 156 25.97 3.74 20.35
C GLU A 156 24.90 2.79 20.87
N GLN A 157 24.25 2.03 19.98
CA GLN A 157 23.26 1.02 20.35
C GLN A 157 23.88 -0.07 21.23
N TRP A 158 25.08 -0.54 20.89
CA TRP A 158 25.82 -1.54 21.66
C TRP A 158 26.22 -1.02 23.05
N ASN A 159 26.70 0.22 23.14
CA ASN A 159 27.05 0.85 24.40
C ASN A 159 25.84 0.93 25.35
N VAL A 160 24.65 1.26 24.83
CA VAL A 160 23.42 1.21 25.63
C VAL A 160 23.13 -0.19 26.17
N HIS A 161 23.32 -1.23 25.35
CA HIS A 161 23.15 -2.62 25.79
C HIS A 161 24.13 -2.94 26.91
N LYS A 162 25.42 -2.65 26.74
CA LYS A 162 26.48 -2.88 27.74
C LYS A 162 26.22 -2.15 29.06
N THR A 163 25.83 -0.88 29.02
CA THR A 163 25.51 -0.14 30.25
C THR A 163 24.38 -0.82 31.01
N LYS A 164 23.33 -1.28 30.31
CA LYS A 164 22.25 -2.03 30.97
C LYS A 164 22.70 -3.38 31.50
N LEU A 165 23.60 -4.09 30.80
CA LEU A 165 24.19 -5.33 31.30
C LEU A 165 24.93 -5.10 32.63
N GLN A 166 25.70 -4.02 32.74
CA GLN A 166 26.41 -3.65 33.96
C GLN A 166 25.47 -3.33 35.11
N GLU A 167 24.38 -2.59 34.85
CA GLU A 167 23.34 -2.30 35.84
C GLU A 167 22.61 -3.57 36.34
N LEU A 168 22.47 -4.57 35.48
CA LEU A 168 21.85 -5.85 35.81
C LEU A 168 22.78 -6.81 36.57
N GLY A 169 24.00 -6.38 36.92
CA GLY A 169 25.16 -7.13 37.42
C GLY A 169 25.00 -8.12 38.59
N ASN A 170 23.77 -8.38 39.05
CA ASN A 170 23.41 -9.43 40.00
C ASN A 170 22.62 -10.61 39.37
N SER A 171 22.32 -10.58 38.07
CA SER A 171 21.59 -11.65 37.38
C SER A 171 22.57 -12.72 36.86
N GLN A 172 22.30 -14.01 37.09
CA GLN A 172 23.12 -15.07 36.52
C GLN A 172 22.86 -15.15 35.01
N PHE A 173 23.91 -15.04 34.19
CA PHE A 173 23.78 -15.27 32.75
C PHE A 173 23.32 -16.69 32.49
N ALA A 174 22.41 -16.86 31.54
CA ALA A 174 22.04 -18.18 31.07
C ALA A 174 23.28 -18.89 30.51
N GLN A 175 23.43 -20.19 30.82
CA GLN A 175 24.44 -21.03 30.19
C GLN A 175 24.03 -21.26 28.73
N ILE A 176 24.75 -20.60 27.82
CA ILE A 176 24.60 -20.71 26.38
C ILE A 176 26.00 -20.90 25.82
N ASP A 177 26.40 -22.16 25.68
CA ASP A 177 27.77 -22.52 25.27
C ASP A 177 27.94 -22.49 23.75
N THR A 178 26.84 -22.52 22.99
CA THR A 178 26.84 -22.56 21.53
C THR A 178 25.76 -21.65 20.94
N TYR A 179 26.05 -21.12 19.75
CA TYR A 179 25.10 -20.30 18.99
C TYR A 179 23.85 -21.09 18.56
N THR A 180 23.93 -22.41 18.41
CA THR A 180 22.78 -23.31 18.18
C THR A 180 21.81 -23.30 19.37
N THR A 181 22.35 -23.32 20.59
CA THR A 181 21.56 -23.23 21.83
C THR A 181 20.92 -21.85 21.94
N PHE A 182 21.64 -20.78 21.57
CA PHE A 182 21.09 -19.43 21.50
C PHE A 182 19.88 -19.36 20.57
N VAL A 183 20.01 -19.84 19.32
CA VAL A 183 18.92 -19.81 18.33
C VAL A 183 17.71 -20.60 18.81
N THR A 184 17.94 -21.78 19.40
CA THR A 184 16.86 -22.60 19.96
C THR A 184 16.13 -21.88 21.10
N LYS A 185 16.89 -21.24 22.02
CA LYS A 185 16.30 -20.42 23.10
C LYS A 185 15.55 -19.20 22.55
N LEU A 186 16.10 -18.52 21.54
CA LEU A 186 15.46 -17.37 20.91
C LEU A 186 14.13 -17.75 20.24
N GLN A 187 14.12 -18.84 19.47
CA GLN A 187 12.91 -19.36 18.84
C GLN A 187 11.85 -19.75 19.88
N ALA A 188 12.24 -20.45 20.95
CA ALA A 188 11.34 -20.81 22.04
C ALA A 188 10.76 -19.56 22.72
N HIS A 189 11.57 -18.51 22.91
CA HIS A 189 11.14 -17.24 23.50
C HIS A 189 10.16 -16.47 22.62
N GLU A 190 10.42 -16.39 21.31
CA GLU A 190 9.50 -15.78 20.35
C GLU A 190 8.16 -16.54 20.27
N ASN A 191 8.22 -17.87 20.32
CA ASN A 191 7.03 -18.72 20.32
C ASN A 191 6.21 -18.57 21.62
N ALA A 192 6.87 -18.48 22.78
CA ALA A 192 6.21 -18.18 24.05
C ALA A 192 5.55 -16.78 24.05
N TYR A 193 6.16 -15.81 23.37
CA TYR A 193 5.54 -14.50 23.17
C TYR A 193 4.26 -14.61 22.32
N ILE A 194 4.27 -15.34 21.21
CA ILE A 194 3.05 -15.59 20.43
C ILE A 194 1.97 -16.28 21.28
N ASP A 195 2.34 -17.30 22.05
CA ASP A 195 1.41 -18.00 22.93
C ASP A 195 0.81 -17.07 24.00
N SER A 196 1.62 -16.16 24.56
CA SER A 196 1.13 -15.16 25.52
C SER A 196 0.09 -14.21 24.89
N LEU A 197 0.27 -13.83 23.61
CA LEU A 197 -0.70 -13.02 22.88
C LEU A 197 -1.99 -13.77 22.59
N ILE A 198 -1.92 -15.09 22.34
CA ILE A 198 -3.10 -15.94 22.19
C ILE A 198 -3.87 -16.03 23.52
N GLN A 199 -3.16 -16.29 24.63
CA GLN A 199 -3.74 -16.36 25.98
C GLN A 199 -4.41 -15.03 26.37
N ALA A 200 -3.78 -13.91 26.05
CA ALA A 200 -4.33 -12.57 26.26
C ALA A 200 -5.47 -12.20 25.30
N LYS A 201 -5.92 -13.11 24.41
CA LYS A 201 -6.91 -12.87 23.34
C LYS A 201 -6.54 -11.69 22.42
N THR A 202 -5.26 -11.36 22.35
CA THR A 202 -4.71 -10.36 21.44
C THR A 202 -4.62 -10.94 20.03
N LEU A 203 -4.21 -12.20 19.93
CA LEU A 203 -4.29 -13.00 18.72
C LEU A 203 -5.45 -14.00 18.82
N ALA A 204 -6.20 -14.17 17.73
CA ALA A 204 -7.26 -15.16 17.61
C ALA A 204 -7.00 -16.08 16.41
N ARG A 205 -7.24 -17.38 16.60
CA ARG A 205 -7.29 -18.34 15.49
C ARG A 205 -8.55 -18.09 14.68
N LEU A 206 -8.38 -17.88 13.38
CA LEU A 206 -9.51 -17.71 12.47
C LEU A 206 -9.47 -18.81 11.40
N PRO A 207 -10.61 -19.43 11.07
CA PRO A 207 -10.67 -20.40 9.98
C PRO A 207 -10.32 -19.72 8.65
N ARG A 208 -9.40 -20.32 7.88
CA ARG A 208 -9.01 -19.87 6.54
C ARG A 208 -10.22 -19.95 5.61
N ARG A 209 -10.69 -18.80 5.09
CA ARG A 209 -11.82 -18.73 4.16
C ARG A 209 -11.35 -18.44 2.72
N GLY A 210 -11.20 -19.50 1.90
CA GLY A 210 -10.98 -19.43 0.44
C GLY A 210 -10.21 -20.63 -0.16
N ASN A 211 -10.53 -20.99 -1.42
CA ASN A 211 -10.05 -22.15 -2.20
C ASN A 211 -8.56 -22.12 -2.64
N SER A 212 -7.64 -21.51 -1.90
CA SER A 212 -6.21 -21.68 -2.22
C SER A 212 -5.67 -22.92 -1.51
N MET A 213 -5.50 -24.00 -2.29
CA MET A 213 -4.73 -25.18 -1.90
C MET A 213 -3.32 -24.76 -1.48
N THR A 214 -3.08 -24.71 -0.17
CA THR A 214 -1.78 -25.15 0.36
C THR A 214 -2.04 -26.51 1.01
N PRO A 215 -1.14 -27.49 0.89
CA PRO A 215 -1.36 -28.84 1.39
C PRO A 215 -1.60 -28.92 2.92
N ASP A 216 -1.24 -27.88 3.68
CA ASP A 216 -1.30 -27.93 5.13
C ASP A 216 -2.41 -27.04 5.70
N GLY A 217 -3.34 -27.66 6.43
CA GLY A 217 -4.46 -27.06 7.15
C GLY A 217 -4.08 -26.16 8.33
N ALA A 218 -3.05 -25.33 8.20
CA ALA A 218 -2.59 -24.44 9.26
C ALA A 218 -3.61 -23.32 9.53
N SER A 219 -4.06 -23.24 10.79
CA SER A 219 -4.87 -22.12 11.30
C SER A 219 -3.98 -20.91 11.53
N PHE A 220 -4.06 -19.88 10.68
CA PHE A 220 -3.32 -18.64 10.89
C PHE A 220 -3.88 -17.87 12.10
N LEU A 221 -2.97 -17.25 12.87
CA LEU A 221 -3.31 -16.37 13.98
C LEU A 221 -3.47 -14.95 13.44
N TYR A 222 -4.41 -14.18 13.97
CA TYR A 222 -4.54 -12.79 13.56
C TYR A 222 -4.92 -11.88 14.72
N LEU A 223 -4.55 -10.60 14.62
CA LEU A 223 -4.87 -9.60 15.64
C LEU A 223 -6.37 -9.41 15.84
N GLY A 224 -6.83 -9.32 17.09
CA GLY A 224 -8.16 -8.81 17.41
C GLY A 224 -8.34 -7.38 16.89
N LEU A 225 -9.58 -6.95 16.67
CA LEU A 225 -9.86 -5.61 16.13
C LEU A 225 -9.33 -4.49 17.03
N LEU A 226 -9.57 -4.58 18.34
CA LEU A 226 -9.09 -3.59 19.31
C LEU A 226 -7.55 -3.59 19.46
N PRO A 227 -6.87 -4.74 19.63
CA PRO A 227 -5.41 -4.79 19.60
C PRO A 227 -4.79 -4.26 18.30
N ALA A 228 -5.42 -4.50 17.15
CA ALA A 228 -4.97 -3.96 15.87
C ALA A 228 -5.04 -2.43 15.84
N VAL A 229 -6.12 -1.82 16.38
CA VAL A 229 -6.24 -0.35 16.51
C VAL A 229 -5.14 0.19 17.44
N GLN A 230 -4.98 -0.40 18.62
CA GLN A 230 -3.96 0.04 19.60
C GLN A 230 -2.54 -0.04 19.02
N THR A 231 -2.24 -1.14 18.34
CA THR A 231 -0.95 -1.33 17.66
C THR A 231 -0.77 -0.33 16.52
N ALA A 232 -1.81 -0.05 15.74
CA ALA A 232 -1.77 0.96 14.68
C ALA A 232 -1.46 2.36 15.23
N PHE A 233 -2.07 2.75 16.36
CA PHE A 233 -1.77 4.01 17.04
C PHE A 233 -0.32 4.05 17.57
N LYS A 234 0.16 2.96 18.17
CA LYS A 234 1.55 2.84 18.65
C LYS A 234 2.54 3.03 17.50
N MET A 235 2.32 2.31 16.38
CA MET A 235 3.16 2.41 15.18
C MET A 235 3.08 3.80 14.53
N GLY A 236 1.89 4.37 14.39
CA GLY A 236 1.69 5.70 13.78
C GLY A 236 2.38 6.83 14.55
N ARG A 237 2.49 6.73 15.89
CA ARG A 237 3.25 7.67 16.72
C ARG A 237 4.77 7.42 16.70
N GLY A 238 5.20 6.16 16.54
CA GLY A 238 6.61 5.78 16.54
C GLY A 238 7.32 6.05 15.20
N ASN A 239 6.62 5.85 14.08
CA ASN A 239 7.18 6.00 12.73
C ASN A 239 7.80 7.37 12.44
N PRO A 240 7.20 8.52 12.83
CA PRO A 240 7.82 9.83 12.65
C PRO A 240 9.18 9.96 13.34
N LYS A 241 9.30 9.44 14.57
CA LYS A 241 10.57 9.45 15.33
C LYS A 241 11.62 8.55 14.70
N ARG A 242 11.21 7.39 14.17
CA ARG A 242 12.10 6.51 13.39
C ARG A 242 12.59 7.22 12.13
N MET A 243 11.68 7.91 11.43
CA MET A 243 12.00 8.60 10.18
C MET A 243 13.00 9.74 10.37
N SER A 244 12.98 10.45 11.51
CA SER A 244 13.98 11.49 11.79
C SER A 244 15.39 10.90 11.92
N VAL A 245 15.54 9.76 12.60
CA VAL A 245 16.84 9.06 12.73
C VAL A 245 17.32 8.54 11.38
N LEU A 246 16.43 7.89 10.60
CA LEU A 246 16.78 7.38 9.27
C LEU A 246 17.20 8.51 8.32
N LYS A 247 16.56 9.67 8.40
CA LYS A 247 16.94 10.84 7.59
C LYS A 247 18.33 11.37 7.96
N GLN A 248 18.69 11.36 9.24
CA GLN A 248 20.03 11.73 9.71
C GLN A 248 21.09 10.73 9.25
N ARG A 249 20.83 9.42 9.40
CA ARG A 249 21.71 8.35 8.88
C ARG A 249 21.90 8.48 7.37
N LEU A 250 20.82 8.69 6.62
CA LEU A 250 20.89 8.88 5.16
C LEU A 250 21.78 10.07 4.79
N ALA A 251 21.74 11.17 5.55
CA ALA A 251 22.58 12.33 5.31
C ALA A 251 24.08 12.03 5.50
N GLN A 252 24.44 11.12 6.41
CA GLN A 252 25.83 10.67 6.62
C GLN A 252 26.30 9.72 5.51
N VAL A 253 25.41 8.89 4.95
CA VAL A 253 25.75 7.89 3.93
C VAL A 253 25.78 8.48 2.51
N LYS A 254 24.97 9.51 2.23
CA LYS A 254 24.85 10.16 0.91
C LYS A 254 26.16 10.56 0.22
N PRO A 255 27.17 11.16 0.90
CA PRO A 255 28.42 11.58 0.26
C PRO A 255 29.23 10.41 -0.31
N ASN A 256 29.10 9.22 0.27
CA ASN A 256 29.89 8.03 -0.06
C ASN A 256 29.13 7.01 -0.93
N MET A 257 27.87 7.30 -1.29
CA MET A 257 27.10 6.50 -2.25
C MET A 257 27.61 6.71 -3.69
N SER A 258 28.82 6.26 -3.97
CA SER A 258 29.20 5.84 -5.32
C SER A 258 28.40 4.58 -5.70
N GLU A 259 28.29 4.24 -6.99
CA GLU A 259 27.48 3.10 -7.50
C GLU A 259 27.72 1.77 -6.75
N ALA A 260 28.91 1.61 -6.14
CA ALA A 260 29.33 0.47 -5.33
C ALA A 260 28.62 0.32 -3.96
N GLY A 261 27.92 1.34 -3.46
CA GLY A 261 27.15 1.31 -2.19
C GLY A 261 25.63 1.18 -2.38
N SER A 262 25.17 0.93 -3.60
CA SER A 262 23.74 0.82 -3.90
C SER A 262 23.19 -0.55 -3.49
N ILE A 263 22.00 -0.58 -2.88
CA ILE A 263 21.26 -1.82 -2.56
C ILE A 263 21.26 -2.72 -3.81
N PRO A 264 21.61 -4.01 -3.72
CA PRO A 264 21.55 -4.92 -4.88
C PRO A 264 20.16 -4.99 -5.51
N VAL A 265 20.08 -5.19 -6.83
CA VAL A 265 18.80 -5.25 -7.54
C VAL A 265 17.96 -6.42 -7.05
N GLU A 266 18.61 -7.53 -6.73
CA GLU A 266 18.02 -8.77 -6.22
C GLU A 266 17.27 -8.53 -4.91
N ALA A 267 17.86 -7.76 -3.99
CA ALA A 267 17.21 -7.38 -2.74
C ALA A 267 15.96 -6.51 -2.96
N GLU A 268 15.96 -5.67 -4.01
CA GLU A 268 14.77 -4.89 -4.40
C GLU A 268 13.68 -5.75 -5.04
N VAL A 269 14.05 -6.77 -5.81
CA VAL A 269 13.13 -7.75 -6.40
C VAL A 269 12.45 -8.57 -5.29
N ASP A 270 13.22 -9.07 -4.33
CA ASP A 270 12.69 -9.82 -3.18
C ASP A 270 11.72 -8.97 -2.36
N ALA A 271 12.09 -7.72 -2.10
CA ALA A 271 11.24 -6.78 -1.38
C ALA A 271 9.95 -6.41 -2.14
N TYR A 272 10.00 -6.35 -3.48
CA TYR A 272 8.81 -6.14 -4.31
C TYR A 272 7.84 -7.31 -4.17
N GLN A 273 8.36 -8.54 -4.31
CA GLN A 273 7.55 -9.76 -4.18
C GLN A 273 6.98 -9.91 -2.77
N TYR A 274 7.79 -9.55 -1.76
CA TYR A 274 7.36 -9.45 -0.38
C TYR A 274 6.14 -8.53 -0.26
N LEU A 275 6.26 -7.25 -0.64
CA LEU A 275 5.16 -6.28 -0.57
C LEU A 275 3.91 -6.72 -1.35
N GLN A 276 4.09 -7.35 -2.51
CA GLN A 276 2.97 -7.83 -3.32
C GLN A 276 2.15 -8.90 -2.59
N LYS A 277 2.80 -9.81 -1.84
CA LYS A 277 2.13 -10.80 -0.99
C LYS A 277 1.31 -10.13 0.13
N PHE A 278 1.81 -9.04 0.73
CA PHE A 278 1.06 -8.28 1.73
C PHE A 278 -0.14 -7.54 1.15
N GLU A 279 0.00 -6.96 -0.04
CA GLU A 279 -1.14 -6.35 -0.74
C GLU A 279 -2.20 -7.36 -1.18
N GLN A 280 -1.80 -8.63 -1.41
CA GLN A 280 -2.73 -9.73 -1.70
C GLN A 280 -3.52 -10.19 -0.46
N GLY A 281 -3.07 -9.83 0.75
CA GLY A 281 -3.75 -10.14 2.01
C GLY A 281 -5.20 -9.63 2.02
N ARG A 282 -6.17 -10.53 2.23
CA ARG A 282 -7.59 -10.17 2.24
C ARG A 282 -7.92 -9.37 3.50
N SER A 283 -8.22 -8.08 3.33
CA SER A 283 -8.78 -7.25 4.42
C SER A 283 -10.10 -7.84 4.94
N ARG A 284 -10.27 -7.87 6.26
CA ARG A 284 -11.44 -8.47 6.94
C ARG A 284 -12.73 -7.78 6.50
N ARG A 285 -13.80 -8.54 6.26
CA ARG A 285 -15.14 -7.98 5.96
C ARG A 285 -15.59 -6.96 7.01
N GLY A 286 -15.36 -7.26 8.29
CA GLY A 286 -15.67 -6.32 9.39
C GLY A 286 -14.85 -5.03 9.31
N ALA A 287 -13.55 -5.10 9.02
CA ALA A 287 -12.71 -3.91 8.85
C ALA A 287 -13.16 -3.08 7.64
N LYS A 288 -13.46 -3.73 6.51
CA LYS A 288 -14.01 -3.05 5.32
C LYS A 288 -15.34 -2.33 5.62
N LEU A 289 -16.24 -2.96 6.38
CA LEU A 289 -17.51 -2.35 6.77
C LEU A 289 -17.29 -1.13 7.67
N TRP A 290 -16.42 -1.23 8.67
CA TRP A 290 -16.09 -0.10 9.54
C TRP A 290 -15.46 1.06 8.77
N ILE A 291 -14.55 0.78 7.83
CA ILE A 291 -13.95 1.79 6.96
C ILE A 291 -15.03 2.45 6.10
N LEU A 292 -15.94 1.67 5.48
CA LEU A 292 -17.05 2.21 4.70
C LEU A 292 -17.90 3.16 5.55
N VAL A 293 -18.37 2.72 6.72
CA VAL A 293 -19.21 3.54 7.61
C VAL A 293 -18.48 4.80 8.05
N LEU A 294 -17.23 4.70 8.49
CA LEU A 294 -16.43 5.86 8.86
C LEU A 294 -16.26 6.82 7.69
N SER A 295 -15.92 6.29 6.51
CA SER A 295 -15.72 7.07 5.29
C SER A 295 -16.99 7.81 4.85
N LEU A 296 -18.15 7.17 5.01
CA LEU A 296 -19.46 7.74 4.71
C LEU A 296 -19.83 8.87 5.68
N VAL A 297 -19.58 8.68 6.99
CA VAL A 297 -19.84 9.72 7.99
C VAL A 297 -18.96 10.95 7.73
N VAL A 298 -17.67 10.76 7.45
CA VAL A 298 -16.77 11.87 7.14
C VAL A 298 -17.16 12.54 5.82
N PHE A 299 -17.56 11.76 4.80
CA PHE A 299 -18.09 12.30 3.55
C PHE A 299 -19.34 13.14 3.78
N PHE A 300 -20.33 12.65 4.53
CA PHE A 300 -21.54 13.39 4.85
C PHE A 300 -21.20 14.73 5.53
N LEU A 301 -20.39 14.69 6.59
CA LEU A 301 -19.96 15.90 7.31
C LEU A 301 -19.18 16.89 6.42
N SER A 302 -18.46 16.38 5.41
CA SER A 302 -17.68 17.22 4.48
C SER A 302 -18.55 18.04 3.52
N PHE A 303 -19.78 17.62 3.23
CA PHE A 303 -20.66 18.27 2.24
C PHE A 303 -21.91 18.93 2.84
N THR A 304 -22.14 18.85 4.16
CA THR A 304 -23.31 19.47 4.83
C THR A 304 -23.42 20.98 4.67
N HIS A 305 -22.33 21.66 4.33
CA HIS A 305 -22.31 23.10 4.10
C HIS A 305 -22.57 23.50 2.64
N LEU A 306 -22.48 22.55 1.70
CA LEU A 306 -22.67 22.78 0.26
C LEU A 306 -24.09 22.42 -0.17
N PHE A 307 -24.70 21.43 0.49
CA PHE A 307 -26.01 20.91 0.15
C PHE A 307 -26.92 20.85 1.37
N PRO A 308 -28.23 21.09 1.21
CA PRO A 308 -29.23 20.65 2.18
C PRO A 308 -29.07 19.16 2.48
N TRP A 309 -29.37 18.74 3.71
CA TRP A 309 -29.14 17.35 4.12
C TRP A 309 -29.94 16.34 3.27
N GLN A 310 -31.13 16.72 2.76
CA GLN A 310 -31.92 15.88 1.85
C GLN A 310 -31.20 15.64 0.52
N ASP A 311 -30.73 16.71 -0.11
CA ASP A 311 -29.97 16.64 -1.36
C ASP A 311 -28.67 15.87 -1.20
N LEU A 312 -28.04 16.00 -0.03
CA LEU A 312 -26.85 15.23 0.30
C LEU A 312 -27.14 13.73 0.44
N LEU A 313 -28.27 13.33 1.04
CA LEU A 313 -28.69 11.93 1.08
C LEU A 313 -28.99 11.38 -0.31
N ILE A 314 -29.64 12.18 -1.16
CA ILE A 314 -29.90 11.84 -2.55
C ILE A 314 -28.58 11.67 -3.31
N LEU A 315 -27.64 12.62 -3.18
CA LEU A 315 -26.31 12.56 -3.79
C LEU A 315 -25.55 11.31 -3.36
N ILE A 316 -25.58 10.96 -2.07
CA ILE A 316 -24.98 9.72 -1.55
C ILE A 316 -25.64 8.49 -2.20
N GLY A 317 -26.96 8.48 -2.34
CA GLY A 317 -27.69 7.41 -3.01
C GLY A 317 -27.29 7.25 -4.48
N VAL A 318 -27.15 8.36 -5.21
CA VAL A 318 -26.72 8.36 -6.62
C VAL A 318 -25.27 7.90 -6.76
N LEU A 319 -24.36 8.41 -5.92
CA LEU A 319 -22.96 7.94 -5.87
C LEU A 319 -22.88 6.45 -5.55
N PHE A 320 -23.68 5.98 -4.59
CA PHE A 320 -23.73 4.56 -4.26
C PHE A 320 -24.22 3.71 -5.42
N LEU A 321 -25.26 4.16 -6.14
CA LEU A 321 -25.77 3.48 -7.34
C LEU A 321 -24.69 3.39 -8.44
N HIS A 322 -23.98 4.50 -8.68
CA HIS A 322 -22.87 4.58 -9.62
C HIS A 322 -21.76 3.58 -9.25
N GLU A 323 -21.28 3.61 -8.00
CA GLU A 323 -20.23 2.68 -7.54
C GLU A 323 -20.70 1.23 -7.50
N LEU A 324 -21.97 0.99 -7.21
CA LEU A 324 -22.56 -0.35 -7.27
C LEU A 324 -22.48 -0.91 -8.70
N GLY A 325 -22.63 -0.07 -9.72
CA GLY A 325 -22.41 -0.43 -11.11
C GLY A 325 -20.99 -0.97 -11.36
N HIS A 326 -19.97 -0.23 -10.93
CA HIS A 326 -18.58 -0.71 -10.98
C HIS A 326 -18.39 -2.00 -10.19
N PHE A 327 -18.93 -2.09 -8.97
CA PHE A 327 -18.81 -3.24 -8.09
C PHE A 327 -19.40 -4.51 -8.72
N VAL A 328 -20.61 -4.40 -9.28
CA VAL A 328 -21.30 -5.53 -9.93
C VAL A 328 -20.53 -5.98 -11.17
N ALA A 329 -20.06 -5.05 -12.01
CA ALA A 329 -19.24 -5.39 -13.17
C ALA A 329 -17.90 -6.05 -12.79
N MET A 330 -17.22 -5.52 -11.76
CA MET A 330 -16.00 -6.15 -11.23
C MET A 330 -16.27 -7.58 -10.75
N ARG A 331 -17.35 -7.80 -10.00
CA ARG A 331 -17.73 -9.13 -9.50
C ARG A 331 -18.11 -10.09 -10.63
N SER A 332 -18.84 -9.64 -11.64
CA SER A 332 -19.23 -10.48 -12.78
C SER A 332 -18.02 -10.89 -13.63
N PHE A 333 -17.00 -10.03 -13.75
CA PHE A 333 -15.74 -10.36 -14.43
C PHE A 333 -14.72 -11.08 -13.54
N GLY A 334 -15.08 -11.51 -12.32
CA GLY A 334 -14.22 -12.30 -11.45
C GLY A 334 -13.11 -11.50 -10.75
N TYR A 335 -13.30 -10.20 -10.53
CA TYR A 335 -12.39 -9.44 -9.67
C TYR A 335 -12.53 -9.90 -8.21
N GLU A 336 -11.39 -10.03 -7.55
CA GLU A 336 -11.30 -10.32 -6.13
C GLU A 336 -11.21 -9.05 -5.29
N ASN A 337 -11.45 -9.21 -3.99
CA ASN A 337 -11.27 -8.16 -2.97
C ASN A 337 -12.07 -6.88 -3.21
N THR A 338 -13.15 -6.92 -4.00
CA THR A 338 -13.95 -5.75 -4.33
C THR A 338 -14.52 -5.05 -3.09
N SER A 339 -14.43 -3.72 -3.03
CA SER A 339 -14.96 -2.87 -1.97
C SER A 339 -15.30 -1.48 -2.47
N ILE A 340 -16.38 -0.92 -1.92
CA ILE A 340 -16.79 0.48 -2.12
C ILE A 340 -16.32 1.29 -0.90
N PHE A 341 -15.90 2.53 -1.11
CA PHE A 341 -15.55 3.47 -0.05
C PHE A 341 -15.88 4.90 -0.49
N PHE A 342 -16.14 5.78 0.47
CA PHE A 342 -16.39 7.20 0.20
C PHE A 342 -15.14 8.02 0.50
N LEU A 343 -14.69 8.84 -0.45
CA LEU A 343 -13.58 9.75 -0.27
C LEU A 343 -14.14 11.14 0.07
N PRO A 344 -13.93 11.63 1.30
CA PRO A 344 -14.38 12.97 1.69
C PRO A 344 -13.85 14.02 0.73
N PHE A 345 -14.69 15.01 0.42
CA PHE A 345 -14.39 16.10 -0.53
C PHE A 345 -14.17 15.67 -2.00
N PHE A 346 -14.34 14.40 -2.35
CA PHE A 346 -14.11 13.92 -3.71
C PHE A 346 -15.33 13.20 -4.28
N GLY A 347 -15.77 12.11 -3.63
CA GLY A 347 -16.84 11.27 -4.15
C GLY A 347 -16.82 9.89 -3.55
N ALA A 348 -17.27 8.90 -4.29
CA ALA A 348 -17.12 7.50 -3.93
C ALA A 348 -16.12 6.82 -4.87
N ALA A 349 -15.64 5.63 -4.51
CA ALA A 349 -14.76 4.84 -5.35
C ALA A 349 -14.89 3.36 -5.04
N THR A 350 -14.81 2.55 -6.10
CA THR A 350 -14.76 1.10 -6.02
C THR A 350 -13.36 0.61 -6.32
N SER A 351 -12.81 -0.19 -5.42
CA SER A 351 -11.57 -0.93 -5.65
C SER A 351 -11.86 -2.40 -5.84
N GLY A 352 -11.07 -3.06 -6.68
CA GLY A 352 -11.09 -4.49 -6.91
C GLY A 352 -9.81 -4.90 -7.62
N ARG A 353 -9.44 -6.17 -7.54
CA ARG A 353 -8.22 -6.68 -8.18
C ARG A 353 -8.54 -7.86 -9.08
N LYS A 354 -8.03 -7.79 -10.31
CA LYS A 354 -7.95 -8.92 -11.23
C LYS A 354 -6.59 -8.86 -11.90
N ASP A 355 -5.81 -9.94 -11.80
CA ASP A 355 -4.43 -9.93 -12.30
C ASP A 355 -4.38 -9.83 -13.84
N HIS A 356 -5.38 -10.38 -14.54
CA HIS A 356 -5.45 -10.41 -16.01
C HIS A 356 -6.79 -9.89 -16.54
N ALA A 357 -7.14 -8.65 -16.20
CA ALA A 357 -8.32 -8.01 -16.76
C ALA A 357 -8.10 -7.66 -18.24
N THR A 358 -8.98 -8.13 -19.12
CA THR A 358 -8.92 -7.78 -20.54
C THR A 358 -9.24 -6.30 -20.75
N LEU A 359 -8.80 -5.73 -21.88
CA LEU A 359 -9.11 -4.34 -22.22
C LEU A 359 -10.62 -4.08 -22.24
N SER A 360 -11.40 -5.01 -22.80
CA SER A 360 -12.86 -4.91 -22.85
C SER A 360 -13.47 -4.94 -21.45
N GLU A 361 -13.02 -5.83 -20.57
CA GLU A 361 -13.51 -5.87 -19.17
C GLU A 361 -13.23 -4.56 -18.44
N LYS A 362 -12.02 -4.01 -18.57
CA LYS A 362 -11.67 -2.71 -17.95
C LYS A 362 -12.60 -1.59 -18.43
N VAL A 363 -12.85 -1.49 -19.75
CA VAL A 363 -13.76 -0.48 -20.32
C VAL A 363 -15.20 -0.71 -19.84
N MET A 364 -15.67 -1.96 -19.84
CA MET A 364 -17.03 -2.28 -19.38
C MET A 364 -17.21 -1.97 -17.89
N VAL A 365 -16.22 -2.25 -17.05
CA VAL A 365 -16.25 -1.85 -15.64
C VAL A 365 -16.36 -0.33 -15.53
N LEU A 366 -15.55 0.44 -16.26
CA LEU A 366 -15.58 1.90 -16.22
C LEU A 366 -16.90 2.49 -16.72
N LEU A 367 -17.58 1.84 -17.67
CA LEU A 367 -18.88 2.30 -18.18
C LEU A 367 -20.06 1.82 -17.34
N ALA A 368 -19.90 0.74 -16.58
CA ALA A 368 -20.94 0.19 -15.72
C ALA A 368 -21.31 1.11 -14.55
N GLY A 369 -20.44 2.04 -14.16
CA GLY A 369 -20.79 3.09 -13.19
C GLY A 369 -21.73 4.15 -13.78
N PRO A 370 -21.29 4.91 -14.80
CA PRO A 370 -22.08 6.02 -15.33
C PRO A 370 -23.34 5.61 -16.12
N LEU A 371 -23.27 4.56 -16.95
CA LEU A 371 -24.37 4.27 -17.88
C LEU A 371 -25.72 3.95 -17.20
N PRO A 372 -25.79 3.06 -16.18
CA PRO A 372 -27.06 2.73 -15.55
C PRO A 372 -27.73 3.93 -14.89
N GLY A 373 -26.96 4.76 -14.18
CA GLY A 373 -27.49 5.94 -13.51
C GLY A 373 -27.94 7.01 -14.49
N LEU A 374 -27.20 7.22 -15.58
CA LEU A 374 -27.59 8.16 -16.63
C LEU A 374 -28.89 7.74 -17.32
N LEU A 375 -28.99 6.47 -17.72
CA LEU A 375 -30.20 5.93 -18.35
C LEU A 375 -31.40 6.02 -17.43
N LEU A 376 -31.23 5.64 -16.15
CA LEU A 376 -32.29 5.73 -15.15
C LEU A 376 -32.77 7.18 -14.97
N GLY A 377 -31.84 8.13 -14.82
CA GLY A 377 -32.18 9.55 -14.69
C GLY A 377 -32.97 10.07 -15.89
N CYS A 378 -32.53 9.74 -17.10
CA CYS A 378 -33.23 10.18 -18.32
C CYS A 378 -34.62 9.55 -18.45
N VAL A 379 -34.76 8.26 -18.15
CA VAL A 379 -36.07 7.57 -18.19
C VAL A 379 -37.02 8.18 -17.16
N LEU A 380 -36.55 8.42 -15.94
CA LEU A 380 -37.37 9.05 -14.89
C LEU A 380 -37.76 10.49 -15.24
N ALA A 381 -36.85 11.27 -15.82
CA ALA A 381 -37.14 12.64 -16.27
C ALA A 381 -38.26 12.68 -17.33
N ILE A 382 -38.32 11.69 -18.21
CA ILE A 382 -39.37 11.59 -19.24
C ILE A 382 -40.67 11.02 -18.65
N ALA A 383 -40.57 9.93 -17.88
CA ALA A 383 -41.73 9.19 -17.38
C ALA A 383 -42.48 9.92 -16.26
N LEU A 384 -41.77 10.72 -15.45
CA LEU A 384 -42.31 11.44 -14.29
C LEU A 384 -42.29 12.95 -14.49
N SER A 385 -42.34 13.42 -15.74
CA SER A 385 -42.11 14.84 -16.05
C SER A 385 -43.08 15.78 -15.32
N GLN A 386 -44.30 15.32 -14.99
CA GLN A 386 -45.30 16.11 -14.28
C GLN A 386 -45.03 16.17 -12.78
N GLU A 387 -44.66 15.04 -12.17
CA GLU A 387 -44.35 14.92 -10.74
C GLU A 387 -43.04 15.64 -10.40
N VAL A 388 -42.10 15.68 -11.34
CA VAL A 388 -40.83 16.41 -11.20
C VAL A 388 -41.04 17.90 -10.98
N SER A 389 -41.99 18.50 -11.70
CA SER A 389 -42.32 19.93 -11.51
C SER A 389 -42.95 20.23 -10.14
N GLN A 390 -43.48 19.22 -9.46
CA GLN A 390 -44.18 19.35 -8.18
C GLN A 390 -43.33 18.95 -6.97
N SER A 391 -42.24 18.19 -7.17
CA SER A 391 -41.39 17.66 -6.11
C SER A 391 -39.92 18.05 -6.32
N ALA A 392 -39.44 18.99 -5.50
CA ALA A 392 -38.05 19.45 -5.53
C ALA A 392 -37.05 18.31 -5.26
N SER A 393 -37.39 17.35 -4.40
CA SER A 393 -36.51 16.21 -4.09
C SER A 393 -36.42 15.22 -5.26
N LEU A 394 -37.53 14.98 -5.98
CA LEU A 394 -37.54 14.15 -7.19
C LEU A 394 -36.73 14.81 -8.31
N ALA A 395 -36.91 16.11 -8.52
CA ALA A 395 -36.12 16.89 -9.46
C ALA A 395 -34.62 16.82 -9.13
N SER A 396 -34.25 17.00 -7.86
CA SER A 396 -32.88 16.89 -7.37
C SER A 396 -32.28 15.50 -7.65
N ALA A 397 -33.03 14.42 -7.35
CA ALA A 397 -32.58 13.04 -7.61
C ALA A 397 -32.32 12.76 -9.09
N ILE A 398 -33.23 13.19 -9.97
CA ILE A 398 -33.11 13.02 -11.41
C ILE A 398 -31.94 13.85 -11.95
N ASN A 399 -31.80 15.10 -11.52
CA ASN A 399 -30.70 15.97 -11.91
C ASN A 399 -29.36 15.38 -11.48
N PHE A 400 -29.23 14.88 -10.25
CA PHE A 400 -28.01 14.21 -9.82
C PHE A 400 -27.73 12.93 -10.62
N LEU A 401 -28.74 12.10 -10.90
CA LEU A 401 -28.59 10.92 -11.75
C LEU A 401 -28.05 11.29 -13.14
N ILE A 402 -28.56 12.33 -13.77
CA ILE A 402 -28.12 12.73 -15.11
C ILE A 402 -26.74 13.39 -15.06
N ILE A 403 -26.59 14.46 -14.25
CA ILE A 403 -25.40 15.31 -14.23
C ILE A 403 -24.18 14.52 -13.75
N LEU A 404 -24.29 13.81 -12.62
CA LEU A 404 -23.14 13.10 -12.04
C LEU A 404 -22.62 12.01 -12.99
N ASN A 405 -23.53 11.24 -13.56
CA ASN A 405 -23.15 10.14 -14.45
C ASN A 405 -22.66 10.64 -15.81
N TYR A 406 -23.27 11.71 -16.35
CA TYR A 406 -22.79 12.31 -17.59
C TYR A 406 -21.42 12.99 -17.42
N LEU A 407 -21.19 13.69 -16.30
CA LEU A 407 -19.85 14.21 -15.97
C LEU A 407 -18.83 13.07 -15.93
N ASN A 408 -19.16 11.93 -15.32
CA ASN A 408 -18.27 10.77 -15.31
C ASN A 408 -18.05 10.11 -16.69
N LEU A 409 -18.87 10.40 -17.71
CA LEU A 409 -18.60 10.01 -19.09
C LEU A 409 -17.68 10.98 -19.84
N LEU A 410 -17.42 12.18 -19.31
CA LEU A 410 -16.58 13.15 -20.02
C LEU A 410 -15.13 12.63 -20.16
N PRO A 411 -14.45 12.94 -21.27
CA PRO A 411 -13.07 12.52 -21.54
C PRO A 411 -12.03 13.35 -20.74
N ILE A 412 -12.26 13.51 -19.44
CA ILE A 412 -11.45 14.33 -18.52
C ILE A 412 -10.90 13.42 -17.42
N PHE A 413 -9.58 13.29 -17.31
CA PHE A 413 -8.97 12.53 -16.22
C PHE A 413 -9.13 13.28 -14.88
N PRO A 414 -9.56 12.64 -13.77
CA PRO A 414 -9.57 11.21 -13.49
C PRO A 414 -10.97 10.58 -13.56
N LEU A 415 -11.95 11.23 -14.21
CA LEU A 415 -13.31 10.70 -14.39
C LEU A 415 -13.29 9.42 -15.23
N ASP A 416 -14.34 8.60 -15.16
CA ASP A 416 -14.32 7.28 -15.80
C ASP A 416 -14.18 7.35 -17.32
N GLY A 417 -14.83 8.30 -17.99
CA GLY A 417 -14.66 8.56 -19.42
C GLY A 417 -13.22 8.97 -19.76
N GLY A 418 -12.60 9.81 -18.92
CA GLY A 418 -11.18 10.14 -19.01
C GLY A 418 -10.27 8.91 -18.86
N ARG A 419 -10.62 7.98 -17.96
CA ARG A 419 -9.91 6.69 -17.78
C ARG A 419 -10.13 5.77 -18.99
N VAL A 420 -11.32 5.73 -19.58
CA VAL A 420 -11.60 4.97 -20.80
C VAL A 420 -10.74 5.50 -21.96
N VAL A 421 -10.73 6.81 -22.18
CA VAL A 421 -9.90 7.46 -23.20
C VAL A 421 -8.42 7.20 -22.96
N ASN A 422 -7.97 7.35 -21.71
CA ASN A 422 -6.60 7.07 -21.33
C ASN A 422 -6.21 5.61 -21.67
N LEU A 423 -7.03 4.65 -21.26
CA LEU A 423 -6.79 3.24 -21.47
C LEU A 423 -6.75 2.85 -22.96
N LEU A 424 -7.65 3.43 -23.77
CA LEU A 424 -7.77 3.10 -25.19
C LEU A 424 -6.69 3.79 -26.06
N LEU A 425 -6.33 5.04 -25.74
CA LEU A 425 -5.48 5.87 -26.60
C LEU A 425 -4.08 6.12 -26.05
N PHE A 426 -3.93 6.36 -24.74
CA PHE A 426 -2.72 7.00 -24.19
C PHE A 426 -1.88 6.09 -23.29
N ALA A 427 -2.47 5.11 -22.61
CA ALA A 427 -1.78 4.27 -21.63
C ALA A 427 -0.54 3.57 -22.22
N ARG A 428 -0.56 3.22 -23.51
CA ARG A 428 0.59 2.61 -24.21
C ARG A 428 1.70 3.58 -24.63
N TYR A 429 1.42 4.87 -24.59
CA TYR A 429 2.31 5.93 -25.03
C TYR A 429 2.52 6.87 -23.83
N PRO A 430 3.47 6.56 -22.93
CA PRO A 430 3.65 7.30 -21.68
C PRO A 430 3.77 8.82 -21.83
N TRP A 431 4.36 9.29 -22.94
CA TRP A 431 4.43 10.72 -23.26
C TRP A 431 3.07 11.31 -23.64
N ALA A 432 2.23 10.57 -24.37
CA ALA A 432 0.88 11.00 -24.68
C ALA A 432 -0.02 10.99 -23.43
N ASP A 433 0.13 10.01 -22.55
CA ASP A 433 -0.53 9.98 -21.23
C ASP A 433 -0.17 11.21 -20.38
N LEU A 434 1.13 11.56 -20.34
CA LEU A 434 1.61 12.75 -19.65
C LEU A 434 0.98 14.03 -20.23
N ILE A 435 0.96 14.18 -21.57
CA ILE A 435 0.36 15.34 -22.25
C ILE A 435 -1.14 15.41 -21.96
N PHE A 436 -1.86 14.29 -22.05
CA PHE A 436 -3.29 14.23 -21.77
C PHE A 436 -3.62 14.67 -20.34
N LYS A 437 -2.87 14.17 -19.35
CA LYS A 437 -3.01 14.60 -17.94
C LYS A 437 -2.65 16.08 -17.76
N GLY A 438 -1.58 16.56 -18.40
CA GLY A 438 -1.18 17.97 -18.36
C GLY A 438 -2.25 18.90 -18.92
N PHE A 439 -2.82 18.56 -20.08
CA PHE A 439 -3.95 19.28 -20.68
C PHE A 439 -5.18 19.26 -19.76
N THR A 440 -5.45 18.12 -19.12
CA THR A 440 -6.55 18.02 -18.17
C THR A 440 -6.38 18.95 -16.97
N VAL A 441 -5.17 19.01 -16.38
CA VAL A 441 -4.88 19.96 -15.29
C VAL A 441 -5.09 21.39 -15.75
N LEU A 442 -4.58 21.75 -16.94
CA LEU A 442 -4.76 23.09 -17.50
C LEU A 442 -6.25 23.44 -17.66
N LEU A 443 -7.04 22.53 -18.24
CA LEU A 443 -8.48 22.70 -18.41
C LEU A 443 -9.19 22.94 -17.07
N ILE A 444 -8.93 22.10 -16.07
CA ILE A 444 -9.57 22.22 -14.75
C ILE A 444 -9.17 23.53 -14.06
N VAL A 445 -7.90 23.94 -14.16
CA VAL A 445 -7.44 25.22 -13.62
C VAL A 445 -8.11 26.38 -14.34
N THR A 446 -8.21 26.37 -15.67
CA THR A 446 -8.91 27.42 -16.42
C THR A 446 -10.38 27.52 -15.99
N LEU A 447 -11.08 26.39 -15.85
CA LEU A 447 -12.46 26.36 -15.37
C LEU A 447 -12.57 26.88 -13.92
N ALA A 448 -11.63 26.51 -13.05
CA ALA A 448 -11.59 27.02 -11.68
C ALA A 448 -11.43 28.54 -11.65
N MET A 449 -10.55 29.09 -12.48
CA MET A 449 -10.33 30.53 -12.56
C MET A 449 -11.55 31.27 -13.14
N MET A 450 -12.25 30.69 -14.12
CA MET A 450 -13.51 31.21 -14.63
C MET A 450 -14.64 31.16 -13.58
N ALA A 451 -14.61 30.17 -12.69
CA ALA A 451 -15.55 30.00 -11.59
C ALA A 451 -15.10 30.73 -10.30
N PHE A 452 -14.40 31.86 -10.43
CA PHE A 452 -13.92 32.69 -9.30
C PHE A 452 -13.04 31.95 -8.27
N GLY A 453 -12.24 30.99 -8.74
CA GLY A 453 -11.32 30.23 -7.90
C GLY A 453 -11.99 29.12 -7.08
N ASP A 454 -12.97 28.44 -7.67
CA ASP A 454 -13.70 27.35 -7.01
C ASP A 454 -12.74 26.35 -6.32
N PRO A 455 -12.82 26.19 -4.98
CA PRO A 455 -11.88 25.36 -4.23
C PRO A 455 -11.92 23.88 -4.61
N PHE A 456 -13.08 23.37 -5.05
CA PHE A 456 -13.24 21.96 -5.43
C PHE A 456 -12.52 21.65 -6.75
N LEU A 457 -12.67 22.50 -7.76
CA LEU A 457 -11.94 22.36 -9.02
C LEU A 457 -10.42 22.49 -8.82
N LEU A 458 -9.96 23.41 -7.97
CA LEU A 458 -8.54 23.52 -7.61
C LEU A 458 -8.03 22.27 -6.89
N PHE A 459 -8.82 21.72 -5.96
CA PHE A 459 -8.51 20.45 -5.30
C PHE A 459 -8.40 19.30 -6.31
N LEU A 460 -9.32 19.19 -7.25
CA LEU A 460 -9.28 18.20 -8.33
C LEU A 460 -8.02 18.35 -9.21
N ALA A 461 -7.67 19.59 -9.58
CA ALA A 461 -6.45 19.87 -10.34
C ALA A 461 -5.18 19.44 -9.60
N ILE A 462 -5.12 19.65 -8.27
CA ILE A 462 -4.01 19.19 -7.43
C ILE A 462 -3.94 17.65 -7.43
N VAL A 463 -5.07 16.97 -7.24
CA VAL A 463 -5.12 15.49 -7.23
C VAL A 463 -4.60 14.91 -8.55
N VAL A 464 -5.01 15.46 -9.69
CA VAL A 464 -4.49 15.04 -11.00
C VAL A 464 -3.02 15.42 -11.17
N GLY A 465 -2.64 16.62 -10.75
CA GLY A 465 -1.27 17.14 -10.82
C GLY A 465 -0.25 16.28 -10.05
N LEU A 466 -0.65 15.71 -8.91
CA LEU A 466 0.20 14.79 -8.14
C LEU A 466 0.57 13.51 -8.93
N SER A 467 -0.19 13.15 -9.96
CA SER A 467 0.13 12.00 -10.84
C SER A 467 1.16 12.31 -11.93
N ILE A 468 1.40 13.59 -12.24
CA ILE A 468 2.30 14.03 -13.33
C ILE A 468 3.75 13.59 -13.09
N PRO A 469 4.37 13.79 -11.91
CA PRO A 469 5.75 13.37 -11.67
C PRO A 469 5.98 11.87 -11.88
N ASN A 470 5.04 11.02 -11.45
CA ASN A 470 5.15 9.57 -11.63
C ASN A 470 4.99 9.17 -13.10
N SER A 471 4.06 9.83 -13.82
CA SER A 471 3.84 9.61 -15.26
C SER A 471 5.08 10.01 -16.07
N TYR A 472 5.72 11.14 -15.74
CA TYR A 472 6.97 11.58 -16.35
C TYR A 472 8.14 10.59 -16.10
N ARG A 473 8.34 10.15 -14.85
CA ARG A 473 9.37 9.15 -14.52
C ARG A 473 9.17 7.86 -15.29
N SER A 474 7.93 7.37 -15.35
CA SER A 474 7.57 6.16 -16.11
C SER A 474 7.86 6.32 -17.60
N ALA A 475 7.53 7.48 -18.18
CA ALA A 475 7.77 7.78 -19.59
C ALA A 475 9.26 7.82 -19.95
N ARG A 476 10.09 8.40 -19.07
CA ARG A 476 11.54 8.46 -19.24
C ARG A 476 12.16 7.06 -19.22
N ILE A 477 11.79 6.23 -18.24
CA ILE A 477 12.32 4.86 -18.09
C ILE A 477 11.89 3.97 -19.25
N LEU A 478 10.61 4.03 -19.67
CA LEU A 478 10.14 3.20 -20.79
C LEU A 478 10.78 3.58 -22.13
N LYS A 479 11.13 4.86 -22.33
CA LYS A 479 11.89 5.29 -23.51
C LYS A 479 13.26 4.61 -23.56
N GLN A 480 13.96 4.53 -22.43
CA GLN A 480 15.26 3.84 -22.32
C GLN A 480 15.10 2.33 -22.49
N LEU A 481 14.08 1.72 -21.89
CA LEU A 481 13.81 0.29 -22.03
C LEU A 481 13.46 -0.12 -23.47
N ARG A 482 12.71 0.70 -24.22
CA ARG A 482 12.39 0.40 -25.64
C ARG A 482 13.60 0.51 -26.57
N GLN A 483 14.65 1.21 -26.17
CA GLN A 483 15.92 1.28 -26.92
C GLN A 483 16.76 0.01 -26.73
N ILE A 484 16.48 -0.77 -25.67
CA ILE A 484 17.01 -2.11 -25.46
C ILE A 484 16.05 -3.08 -26.18
N LYS A 485 16.50 -3.71 -27.28
CA LYS A 485 15.65 -4.55 -28.15
C LYS A 485 14.76 -5.52 -27.35
N PRO A 486 13.48 -5.70 -27.74
CA PRO A 486 12.63 -6.76 -27.20
C PRO A 486 13.08 -8.10 -27.81
N ASN A 487 14.17 -8.66 -27.30
CA ASN A 487 14.69 -9.95 -27.78
C ASN A 487 14.17 -11.15 -26.98
N ASP A 488 13.40 -10.93 -25.92
CA ASP A 488 12.69 -12.03 -25.28
C ASP A 488 11.29 -12.10 -25.89
N PRO A 489 10.87 -13.27 -26.41
CA PRO A 489 9.46 -13.50 -26.67
C PRO A 489 8.72 -13.11 -25.40
N VAL A 490 7.65 -12.31 -25.53
CA VAL A 490 6.63 -12.26 -24.50
C VAL A 490 6.04 -13.66 -24.50
N GLU A 491 6.68 -14.58 -23.76
CA GLU A 491 6.22 -15.94 -23.59
C GLU A 491 4.75 -15.82 -23.20
N GLN A 492 3.90 -16.51 -23.94
CA GLN A 492 2.50 -16.66 -23.60
C GLN A 492 2.44 -17.49 -22.31
N PHE A 493 2.71 -16.84 -21.19
CA PHE A 493 2.81 -17.50 -19.90
C PHE A 493 1.41 -17.86 -19.40
N VAL A 494 1.11 -19.14 -19.50
CA VAL A 494 0.08 -19.81 -18.71
C VAL A 494 0.64 -19.96 -17.29
N GLN A 495 0.41 -18.94 -16.43
CA GLN A 495 0.62 -18.93 -14.96
C GLN A 495 2.07 -19.18 -14.44
N PRO A 496 2.47 -18.72 -13.23
CA PRO A 496 1.62 -18.23 -12.14
C PRO A 496 1.86 -16.78 -11.71
N VAL A 497 0.82 -16.26 -11.04
CA VAL A 497 0.78 -15.20 -10.02
C VAL A 497 2.14 -14.54 -9.70
N SER A 498 2.28 -13.25 -10.07
CA SER A 498 3.41 -12.31 -9.83
C SER A 498 4.36 -12.13 -11.03
N PRO A 499 4.81 -10.89 -11.33
CA PRO A 499 5.75 -10.64 -12.43
C PRO A 499 7.04 -11.45 -12.26
N SER A 500 7.59 -11.96 -13.36
CA SER A 500 8.78 -12.82 -13.32
C SER A 500 9.97 -12.08 -12.66
N PRO A 501 10.81 -12.77 -11.85
CA PRO A 501 11.99 -12.17 -11.24
C PRO A 501 12.91 -11.50 -12.27
N ALA A 502 13.04 -12.09 -13.46
CA ALA A 502 13.82 -11.54 -14.57
C ALA A 502 13.26 -10.20 -15.05
N LEU A 503 11.93 -10.08 -15.22
CA LEU A 503 11.28 -8.82 -15.57
C LEU A 503 11.53 -7.76 -14.49
N LEU A 504 11.32 -8.11 -13.23
CA LEU A 504 11.53 -7.19 -12.10
C LEU A 504 12.98 -6.71 -12.06
N SER A 505 13.96 -7.60 -12.22
CA SER A 505 15.37 -7.24 -12.24
C SER A 505 15.71 -6.25 -13.37
N ARG A 506 15.17 -6.46 -14.58
CA ARG A 506 15.33 -5.52 -15.70
C ARG A 506 14.71 -4.15 -15.40
N LEU A 507 13.53 -4.12 -14.79
CA LEU A 507 12.85 -2.87 -14.44
C LEU A 507 13.59 -2.09 -13.35
N PHE A 508 14.01 -2.75 -12.26
CA PHE A 508 14.79 -2.10 -11.20
C PHE A 508 16.15 -1.61 -11.70
N THR A 509 16.81 -2.40 -12.55
CA THR A 509 18.04 -1.98 -13.23
C THR A 509 17.82 -0.71 -14.07
N ALA A 510 16.74 -0.67 -14.86
CA ALA A 510 16.42 0.51 -15.66
C ALA A 510 16.06 1.74 -14.80
N VAL A 511 15.38 1.54 -13.67
CA VAL A 511 15.10 2.61 -12.68
C VAL A 511 16.41 3.19 -12.15
N LYS A 512 17.39 2.34 -11.81
CA LYS A 512 18.72 2.78 -11.36
C LYS A 512 19.47 3.56 -12.45
N GLN A 513 19.55 3.00 -13.66
CA GLN A 513 20.21 3.64 -14.81
C GLN A 513 19.56 4.98 -15.20
N ALA A 514 18.26 5.15 -14.95
CA ALA A 514 17.55 6.42 -15.18
C ALA A 514 17.88 7.52 -14.13
N GLY A 515 18.75 7.22 -13.16
CA GLY A 515 19.16 8.13 -12.08
C GLY A 515 18.24 8.09 -10.86
N TYR A 516 17.39 7.07 -10.72
CA TYR A 516 16.46 6.93 -9.59
C TYR A 516 16.91 5.88 -8.56
N GLY A 517 18.17 5.46 -8.56
CA GLY A 517 18.67 4.45 -7.60
C GLY A 517 18.56 4.85 -6.13
N ALA A 518 18.87 6.11 -5.81
CA ALA A 518 18.78 6.67 -4.45
C ALA A 518 17.35 7.01 -4.00
N MET A 519 16.34 6.76 -4.83
CA MET A 519 14.94 6.98 -4.47
C MET A 519 14.52 6.01 -3.35
N PRO A 520 13.68 6.43 -2.38
CA PRO A 520 13.15 5.53 -1.35
C PRO A 520 12.43 4.33 -1.97
N PHE A 521 12.60 3.14 -1.39
CA PHE A 521 12.06 1.92 -1.97
C PHE A 521 10.55 1.96 -2.20
N ASN A 522 9.76 2.54 -1.31
CA ASN A 522 8.30 2.68 -1.52
C ASN A 522 7.95 3.44 -2.81
N GLN A 523 8.74 4.46 -3.19
CA GLN A 523 8.53 5.19 -4.43
C GLN A 523 8.98 4.35 -5.63
N LYS A 524 10.11 3.63 -5.52
CA LYS A 524 10.58 2.69 -6.55
C LYS A 524 9.58 1.55 -6.77
N TYR A 525 9.02 0.99 -5.70
CA TYR A 525 7.97 -0.03 -5.72
C TYR A 525 6.75 0.44 -6.51
N ASN A 526 6.21 1.63 -6.21
CA ASN A 526 5.06 2.18 -6.95
C ASN A 526 5.38 2.42 -8.43
N LEU A 527 6.59 2.90 -8.73
CA LEU A 527 7.05 3.14 -10.09
C LEU A 527 7.21 1.83 -10.88
N VAL A 528 7.87 0.82 -10.31
CA VAL A 528 8.02 -0.51 -10.92
C VAL A 528 6.67 -1.17 -11.09
N LYS A 529 5.77 -1.06 -10.10
CA LYS A 529 4.39 -1.57 -10.19
C LYS A 529 3.63 -0.95 -11.37
N SER A 530 3.74 0.37 -11.58
CA SER A 530 3.13 1.00 -12.77
C SER A 530 3.78 0.56 -14.08
N LEU A 531 5.10 0.35 -14.09
CA LEU A 531 5.82 -0.15 -15.27
C LEU A 531 5.44 -1.60 -15.61
N VAL A 532 5.29 -2.48 -14.60
CA VAL A 532 4.81 -3.85 -14.77
C VAL A 532 3.40 -3.85 -15.37
N GLN A 533 2.49 -3.02 -14.84
CA GLN A 533 1.14 -2.89 -15.38
C GLN A 533 1.16 -2.46 -16.86
N LEU A 534 1.99 -1.48 -17.22
CA LEU A 534 2.13 -1.01 -18.60
C LEU A 534 2.68 -2.07 -19.55
N GLN A 535 3.57 -2.95 -19.09
CA GLN A 535 4.08 -4.06 -19.90
C GLN A 535 3.09 -5.23 -20.01
N GLN A 536 2.29 -5.45 -18.97
CA GLN A 536 1.26 -6.50 -18.94
C GLN A 536 -0.03 -6.10 -19.68
N GLU A 537 -0.19 -4.85 -20.11
CA GLU A 537 -1.33 -4.40 -20.93
C GLU A 537 -1.39 -5.22 -22.24
N PRO A 538 -2.39 -6.11 -22.40
CA PRO A 538 -2.42 -7.08 -23.49
C PRO A 538 -2.36 -6.38 -24.86
N ASN A 539 -1.64 -6.98 -25.80
CA ASN A 539 -1.63 -6.53 -27.20
C ASN A 539 -2.93 -6.89 -27.89
N VAL A 540 -3.96 -6.11 -27.58
CA VAL A 540 -5.29 -6.26 -28.15
C VAL A 540 -5.26 -5.79 -29.61
N LYS A 541 -5.90 -6.56 -30.49
CA LYS A 541 -6.11 -6.23 -31.89
C LYS A 541 -6.67 -4.80 -32.02
N TRP A 542 -6.17 -4.05 -33.00
CA TRP A 542 -6.62 -2.69 -33.27
C TRP A 542 -8.14 -2.60 -33.49
N THR A 543 -8.73 -3.62 -34.11
CA THR A 543 -10.19 -3.71 -34.34
C THR A 543 -11.00 -3.65 -33.04
N THR A 544 -10.59 -4.39 -32.01
CA THR A 544 -11.25 -4.36 -30.70
C THR A 544 -11.14 -2.97 -30.05
N ARG A 545 -9.98 -2.32 -30.18
CA ARG A 545 -9.81 -0.95 -29.66
C ARG A 545 -10.73 0.04 -30.35
N MET A 546 -10.83 -0.03 -31.68
CA MET A 546 -11.74 0.82 -32.44
C MET A 546 -13.20 0.55 -32.06
N GLY A 547 -13.59 -0.72 -31.92
CA GLY A 547 -14.94 -1.09 -31.46
C GLY A 547 -15.28 -0.49 -30.10
N LEU A 548 -14.34 -0.55 -29.14
CA LEU A 548 -14.52 0.04 -27.81
C LEU A 548 -14.56 1.58 -27.85
N LEU A 549 -13.78 2.22 -28.70
CA LEU A 549 -13.84 3.67 -28.90
C LEU A 549 -15.18 4.12 -29.51
N VAL A 550 -15.68 3.39 -30.51
CA VAL A 550 -16.99 3.66 -31.11
C VAL A 550 -18.08 3.47 -30.05
N PHE A 551 -18.03 2.38 -29.28
CA PHE A 551 -18.97 2.14 -28.19
C PHE A 551 -18.97 3.29 -27.17
N TYR A 552 -17.79 3.72 -26.71
CA TYR A 552 -17.66 4.86 -25.81
C TYR A 552 -18.18 6.17 -26.45
N GLY A 553 -17.87 6.42 -27.73
CA GLY A 553 -18.35 7.59 -28.45
C GLY A 553 -19.88 7.63 -28.56
N VAL A 554 -20.51 6.50 -28.86
CA VAL A 554 -21.97 6.35 -28.87
C VAL A 554 -22.56 6.59 -27.48
N SER A 555 -21.94 6.04 -26.43
CA SER A 555 -22.35 6.28 -25.05
C SER A 555 -22.28 7.77 -24.65
N LEU A 556 -21.21 8.46 -25.02
CA LEU A 556 -21.01 9.87 -24.72
C LEU A 556 -22.02 10.76 -25.46
N VAL A 557 -22.09 10.64 -26.80
CA VAL A 557 -22.96 11.48 -27.63
C VAL A 557 -24.43 11.13 -27.39
N GLY A 558 -24.77 9.84 -27.35
CA GLY A 558 -26.12 9.38 -27.06
C GLY A 558 -26.57 9.78 -25.65
N GLY A 559 -25.68 9.69 -24.67
CA GLY A 559 -25.92 10.17 -23.30
C GLY A 559 -26.20 11.66 -23.23
N LEU A 560 -25.46 12.48 -23.98
CA LEU A 560 -25.69 13.93 -24.05
C LEU A 560 -27.04 14.25 -24.67
N VAL A 561 -27.34 13.65 -25.83
CA VAL A 561 -28.62 13.87 -26.53
C VAL A 561 -29.78 13.47 -25.62
N LEU A 562 -29.70 12.31 -24.98
CA LEU A 562 -30.73 11.81 -24.09
C LEU A 562 -30.91 12.74 -22.87
N ALA A 563 -29.82 13.19 -22.25
CA ALA A 563 -29.86 14.13 -21.13
C ALA A 563 -30.48 15.48 -21.50
N VAL A 564 -30.12 16.04 -22.65
CA VAL A 564 -30.69 17.31 -23.14
C VAL A 564 -32.18 17.15 -23.45
N VAL A 565 -32.57 16.07 -24.14
CA VAL A 565 -33.98 15.79 -24.45
C VAL A 565 -34.79 15.59 -23.17
N SER A 566 -34.29 14.82 -22.21
CA SER A 566 -35.03 14.54 -20.98
C SER A 566 -35.20 15.79 -20.11
N LEU A 567 -34.16 16.63 -19.99
CA LEU A 567 -34.23 17.88 -19.25
C LEU A 567 -35.14 18.91 -19.93
N THR A 568 -35.14 18.98 -21.26
CA THR A 568 -36.03 19.89 -22.01
C THR A 568 -37.49 19.49 -21.89
N ILE A 569 -37.81 18.18 -21.92
CA ILE A 569 -39.17 17.67 -21.71
C ILE A 569 -39.64 18.00 -20.28
N SER A 570 -38.79 17.78 -19.28
CA SER A 570 -39.11 18.05 -17.88
C SER A 570 -39.30 19.53 -17.55
N MET A 571 -38.77 20.46 -18.37
CA MET A 571 -38.88 21.91 -18.16
C MET A 571 -40.01 22.58 -18.94
N ARG A 572 -40.79 21.85 -19.75
CA ARG A 572 -41.92 22.47 -20.47
C ARG A 572 -43.03 22.84 -19.47
N PRO A 573 -43.36 24.13 -19.30
CA PRO A 573 -44.61 24.49 -18.64
C PRO A 573 -45.78 23.98 -19.51
N LEU A 574 -46.84 23.50 -18.87
CA LEU A 574 -48.09 23.14 -19.55
C LEU A 574 -48.72 24.36 -20.23
#